data_AF-U3ACE2-F1
#
_entry.id   AF-U3ACE2-F1
#
_cell.length_a   1.000
_cell.length_b   1.000
_cell.length_c   1.000
_cell.angle_alpha   90.00
_cell.angle_beta   90.00
_cell.angle_gamma   90.00
#
_symmetry.space_group_name_H-M   'P 1'
#
loop_
_entity.id
_entity.type
_entity.pdbx_description
1 polymer ?
#
loop_
_entity_poly.entity_id
_entity_poly.type
_entity_poly.pdbx_seq_one_letter_code
_entity_poly.pdbx_strand_id
1 'polypeptide(L)'
;MRSHRAGGHRTATHRGEGVVPARTYYLDVEANCKVYVKVFDAAFEAMTEHHHGPDAATVAFDEPARVAVGARSRHERPAGAITVPDDPSALLEALPYLASAVKEWSPERSWPTLRGHPPRIERGDELSVPASLSRPETGVTLAVPATYESLYAVAPLAYYLGADVVEAREPELRLDNGYHRSLGDGAVSTDEATALLERCFFLDSLVRTAGYYDIPRQEYEAVAGALSFYPPSVYEQSVVEQLMEYLEAPRSAFDEYVPRARYAAVLRDEPTDAPLLPFLARDLVPVAVGDDRGATSRALVTGHSAPPIPDGDTRLSVAGFEHALSKPTRDVTAERIALLGVDDAARESLSTVLIGEEHRDVDEPFELDAAAPTTAAVRDALESEYGFVHVGAPLTDAGFACRDGVLDPASLHAISARVVSVVGDTDVGGAVLDALIERGARAGVASPSFDARAVGRTVGRFLSGAPIERAVGWSGADGPFRFAGDVSACPVVLGGGVPIPQYVIRSSGFDRHRLWTRAWWSGFNVAGGVTALYGEHVADLYRLVGTEVEQPPSLSSEEVAALCNERDAVYVLNGDVYQHGHGVTPDEVRQSAARALADRSSEGTDTQF
;
A
#
# COMPACT_ATOMS: atom_id res chain seq x y z
N MET A 1 -22.14 6.63 -4.75
CA MET A 1 -23.02 5.43 -4.69
C MET A 1 -22.81 4.59 -5.95
N ARG A 2 -22.55 3.28 -5.85
CA ARG A 2 -22.38 2.39 -7.03
C ARG A 2 -23.59 1.48 -7.17
N SER A 3 -24.24 1.44 -8.34
CA SER A 3 -25.43 0.62 -8.59
C SER A 3 -25.10 -0.58 -9.51
N HIS A 4 -25.57 -1.77 -9.15
CA HIS A 4 -25.28 -3.03 -9.89
C HIS A 4 -26.56 -3.69 -10.42
N ARG A 5 -26.47 -4.23 -11.65
CA ARG A 5 -27.56 -4.89 -12.39
C ARG A 5 -27.57 -6.40 -12.14
N ALA A 6 -28.74 -6.96 -11.84
CA ALA A 6 -28.98 -8.40 -11.93
C ALA A 6 -29.28 -8.78 -13.40
N GLY A 7 -28.42 -9.62 -14.01
CA GLY A 7 -28.55 -10.10 -15.39
C GLY A 7 -27.95 -9.14 -16.43
N GLY A 8 -26.70 -9.38 -16.82
CA GLY A 8 -25.92 -8.55 -17.75
C GLY A 8 -25.35 -7.34 -17.03
N HIS A 9 -24.24 -7.53 -16.33
CA HIS A 9 -23.66 -6.58 -15.41
C HIS A 9 -23.10 -5.36 -16.16
N ARG A 10 -23.59 -4.18 -15.80
CA ARG A 10 -22.95 -2.90 -16.10
C ARG A 10 -22.91 -2.14 -14.79
N THR A 11 -21.70 -1.80 -14.35
CA THR A 11 -21.44 -0.98 -13.18
C THR A 11 -21.75 0.47 -13.54
N ALA A 12 -22.78 1.05 -12.93
CA ALA A 12 -23.08 2.47 -13.06
C ALA A 12 -22.69 3.18 -11.77
N THR A 13 -21.58 3.90 -11.81
CA THR A 13 -21.21 4.93 -10.84
C THR A 13 -22.08 6.15 -11.10
N HIS A 14 -23.11 6.36 -10.28
CA HIS A 14 -23.88 7.61 -10.33
C HIS A 14 -23.13 8.63 -9.46
N ARG A 15 -22.50 9.62 -10.12
CA ARG A 15 -21.99 10.85 -9.49
C ARG A 15 -22.97 11.95 -9.89
N GLY A 16 -23.83 12.38 -8.96
CA GLY A 16 -24.82 13.45 -9.17
C GLY A 16 -26.26 13.04 -8.84
N GLU A 17 -27.11 14.04 -8.66
CA GLU A 17 -28.57 13.89 -8.50
C GLU A 17 -29.17 13.22 -9.73
N GLY A 18 -30.02 12.22 -9.53
CA GLY A 18 -30.69 11.56 -10.65
C GLY A 18 -31.71 10.52 -10.23
N VAL A 19 -32.76 10.42 -11.04
CA VAL A 19 -33.80 9.39 -10.92
C VAL A 19 -33.27 8.09 -11.49
N VAL A 20 -33.16 7.07 -10.64
CA VAL A 20 -32.85 5.69 -11.03
C VAL A 20 -34.17 4.97 -11.32
N PRO A 21 -34.36 4.37 -12.50
CA PRO A 21 -35.63 3.77 -12.91
C PRO A 21 -35.95 2.50 -12.13
N ALA A 22 -37.21 2.07 -12.11
CA ALA A 22 -37.63 0.90 -11.33
C ALA A 22 -37.01 -0.42 -11.82
N ARG A 23 -36.10 -0.99 -11.00
CA ARG A 23 -35.46 -2.31 -11.13
C ARG A 23 -34.90 -2.78 -9.79
N THR A 24 -34.33 -3.99 -9.77
CA THR A 24 -33.53 -4.46 -8.62
C THR A 24 -32.10 -3.94 -8.71
N TYR A 25 -31.65 -3.26 -7.66
CA TYR A 25 -30.30 -2.70 -7.55
C TYR A 25 -29.61 -3.15 -6.27
N TYR A 26 -28.29 -3.30 -6.34
CA TYR A 26 -27.43 -3.36 -5.16
C TYR A 26 -26.59 -2.11 -5.08
N LEU A 27 -26.71 -1.45 -3.93
CA LEU A 27 -26.04 -0.21 -3.60
C LEU A 27 -24.93 -0.51 -2.60
N ASP A 28 -23.70 -0.17 -2.94
CA ASP A 28 -22.57 -0.20 -2.02
C ASP A 28 -22.39 1.21 -1.43
N VAL A 29 -22.51 1.32 -0.11
CA VAL A 29 -22.40 2.56 0.66
C VAL A 29 -21.20 2.44 1.59
N GLU A 30 -20.24 3.35 1.39
CA GLU A 30 -19.08 3.47 2.26
C GLU A 30 -19.46 4.25 3.52
N ALA A 31 -19.40 3.58 4.66
CA ALA A 31 -19.61 4.15 5.98
C ALA A 31 -18.53 3.59 6.93
N ASN A 32 -18.72 3.75 8.25
CA ASN A 32 -17.87 3.10 9.27
C ASN A 32 -17.84 1.56 9.18
N CYS A 33 -18.74 0.97 8.36
CA CYS A 33 -18.72 -0.42 7.95
C CYS A 33 -19.17 -0.51 6.48
N LYS A 34 -19.02 -1.67 5.83
CA LYS A 34 -19.55 -1.89 4.48
C LYS A 34 -21.06 -2.09 4.58
N VAL A 35 -21.83 -1.19 3.99
CA VAL A 35 -23.30 -1.26 3.97
C VAL A 35 -23.76 -1.55 2.55
N TYR A 36 -24.59 -2.56 2.41
CA TYR A 36 -25.20 -2.97 1.15
C TYR A 36 -26.71 -2.75 1.24
N VAL A 37 -27.27 -1.98 0.32
CA VAL A 37 -28.72 -1.80 0.20
C VAL A 37 -29.20 -2.46 -1.08
N LYS A 38 -30.01 -3.49 -0.97
CA LYS A 38 -30.72 -4.09 -2.09
C LYS A 38 -32.08 -3.41 -2.23
N VAL A 39 -32.28 -2.71 -3.34
CA VAL A 39 -33.57 -2.16 -3.74
C VAL A 39 -34.27 -3.19 -4.61
N PHE A 40 -35.54 -3.52 -4.31
CA PHE A 40 -36.31 -4.50 -5.07
C PHE A 40 -37.29 -3.79 -6.00
N ASP A 41 -37.00 -3.83 -7.31
CA ASP A 41 -37.91 -3.39 -8.38
C ASP A 41 -38.58 -2.03 -8.15
N ALA A 42 -37.80 -1.03 -7.72
CA ALA A 42 -38.31 0.28 -7.36
C ALA A 42 -37.47 1.40 -7.97
N ALA A 43 -38.14 2.48 -8.39
CA ALA A 43 -37.48 3.70 -8.80
C ALA A 43 -37.09 4.48 -7.54
N PHE A 44 -35.96 5.17 -7.60
CA PHE A 44 -35.48 5.97 -6.48
C PHE A 44 -34.64 7.15 -6.95
N GLU A 45 -34.59 8.19 -6.13
CA GLU A 45 -33.65 9.28 -6.27
C GLU A 45 -32.47 9.03 -5.33
N ALA A 46 -31.26 9.17 -5.84
CA ALA A 46 -30.05 9.13 -5.04
C ALA A 46 -29.40 10.51 -5.02
N MET A 47 -29.14 11.01 -3.81
CA MET A 47 -28.44 12.27 -3.58
C MET A 47 -27.21 11.98 -2.72
N THR A 48 -26.09 12.60 -3.09
CA THR A 48 -24.89 12.65 -2.24
C THR A 48 -24.66 14.08 -1.85
N GLU A 49 -24.76 14.37 -0.57
CA GLU A 49 -24.49 15.69 -0.02
C GLU A 49 -23.03 15.73 0.44
N HIS A 50 -22.24 16.58 -0.22
CA HIS A 50 -20.89 16.89 0.20
C HIS A 50 -20.93 17.93 1.31
N HIS A 51 -20.66 17.48 2.54
CA HIS A 51 -20.55 18.35 3.71
C HIS A 51 -19.09 18.51 4.11
N HIS A 52 -18.77 19.55 4.88
CA HIS A 52 -17.54 19.55 5.69
C HIS A 52 -17.71 18.53 6.84
N GLY A 53 -17.59 17.24 6.50
CA GLY A 53 -17.94 16.08 7.32
C GLY A 53 -18.07 14.81 6.45
N PRO A 54 -18.43 13.63 7.01
CA PRO A 54 -18.62 12.44 6.19
C PRO A 54 -19.79 12.67 5.22
N ASP A 55 -19.54 12.41 3.92
CA ASP A 55 -20.55 12.48 2.87
C ASP A 55 -21.83 11.72 3.28
N ALA A 56 -22.98 12.39 3.18
CA ALA A 56 -24.27 11.75 3.42
C ALA A 56 -24.86 11.30 2.08
N ALA A 57 -25.23 10.02 1.98
CA ALA A 57 -25.97 9.49 0.84
C ALA A 57 -27.44 9.30 1.23
N THR A 58 -28.33 10.01 0.55
CA THR A 58 -29.79 9.90 0.71
C THR A 58 -30.37 9.13 -0.46
N VAL A 59 -31.20 8.12 -0.15
CA VAL A 59 -31.94 7.33 -1.15
C VAL A 59 -33.43 7.52 -0.88
N ALA A 60 -34.11 8.24 -1.76
CA ALA A 60 -35.53 8.58 -1.63
C ALA A 60 -36.38 7.77 -2.61
N PHE A 61 -37.55 7.32 -2.15
CA PHE A 61 -38.51 6.57 -2.95
C PHE A 61 -39.84 7.32 -2.93
N ASP A 62 -40.41 7.56 -4.11
CA ASP A 62 -41.72 8.24 -4.23
C ASP A 62 -42.88 7.37 -3.73
N GLU A 63 -42.73 6.05 -3.84
CA GLU A 63 -43.67 5.04 -3.35
C GLU A 63 -43.00 4.12 -2.33
N PRO A 64 -43.76 3.49 -1.41
CA PRO A 64 -43.20 2.49 -0.50
C PRO A 64 -42.47 1.35 -1.23
N ALA A 65 -41.14 1.31 -1.10
CA ALA A 65 -40.30 0.30 -1.72
C ALA A 65 -39.82 -0.74 -0.71
N ARG A 66 -39.68 -1.99 -1.16
CA ARG A 66 -39.01 -3.01 -0.36
C ARG A 66 -37.50 -2.86 -0.55
N VAL A 67 -36.78 -2.78 0.57
CA VAL A 67 -35.32 -2.81 0.60
C VAL A 67 -34.81 -3.88 1.57
N ALA A 68 -33.61 -4.40 1.32
CA ALA A 68 -32.86 -5.17 2.31
C ALA A 68 -31.54 -4.46 2.59
N VAL A 69 -31.21 -4.31 3.87
CA VAL A 69 -29.96 -3.67 4.31
C VAL A 69 -29.09 -4.73 4.96
N GLY A 70 -27.90 -4.93 4.41
CA GLY A 70 -26.84 -5.75 4.99
C GLY A 70 -25.68 -4.85 5.43
N ALA A 71 -25.04 -5.18 6.54
CA ALA A 71 -23.85 -4.49 7.01
C ALA A 71 -22.78 -5.50 7.41
N ARG A 72 -21.52 -5.18 7.10
CA ARG A 72 -20.37 -6.01 7.42
C ARG A 72 -19.22 -5.15 7.92
N SER A 73 -18.62 -5.53 9.04
CA SER A 73 -17.39 -4.90 9.53
C SER A 73 -16.26 -5.10 8.50
N ARG A 74 -15.49 -4.04 8.26
CA ARG A 74 -14.26 -4.11 7.46
C ARG A 74 -13.15 -4.90 8.16
N HIS A 75 -13.27 -5.12 9.47
CA HIS A 75 -12.29 -5.82 10.30
C HIS A 75 -10.89 -5.23 10.13
N GLU A 76 -10.75 -3.90 10.21
CA GLU A 76 -9.47 -3.20 10.00
C GLU A 76 -8.54 -3.25 11.24
N ARG A 77 -8.98 -3.90 12.32
CA ARG A 77 -8.25 -4.07 13.58
C ARG A 77 -8.29 -5.53 14.02
N PRO A 78 -7.27 -6.04 14.73
CA PRO A 78 -7.27 -7.39 15.28
C PRO A 78 -8.50 -7.67 16.15
N ALA A 79 -9.17 -8.80 15.93
CA ALA A 79 -10.31 -9.23 16.76
C ALA A 79 -9.92 -9.78 18.14
N GLY A 80 -8.63 -10.10 18.35
CA GLY A 80 -8.10 -10.66 19.58
C GLY A 80 -6.58 -10.75 19.54
N ALA A 81 -5.97 -11.25 20.61
CA ALA A 81 -4.54 -11.51 20.72
C ALA A 81 -4.29 -12.98 21.04
N ILE A 82 -3.35 -13.59 20.33
CA ILE A 82 -2.83 -14.92 20.57
C ILE A 82 -1.52 -14.75 21.33
N THR A 83 -1.41 -15.36 22.51
CA THR A 83 -0.14 -15.40 23.25
C THR A 83 0.67 -16.58 22.75
N VAL A 84 1.92 -16.35 22.36
CA VAL A 84 2.82 -17.38 21.80
C VAL A 84 4.12 -17.38 22.59
N PRO A 85 4.56 -18.54 23.13
CA PRO A 85 5.86 -18.64 23.77
C PRO A 85 7.01 -18.57 22.78
N ASP A 86 8.22 -18.37 23.32
CA ASP A 86 9.48 -18.36 22.55
C ASP A 86 9.88 -19.78 22.10
N ASP A 87 8.95 -20.48 21.45
CA ASP A 87 9.07 -21.81 20.89
C ASP A 87 8.44 -21.82 19.49
N PRO A 88 9.19 -22.14 18.41
CA PRO A 88 8.65 -22.16 17.06
C PRO A 88 7.52 -23.20 16.89
N SER A 89 7.47 -24.28 17.67
CA SER A 89 6.36 -25.24 17.63
C SER A 89 5.04 -24.60 18.07
N ALA A 90 5.07 -23.68 19.02
CA ALA A 90 3.88 -22.94 19.44
C ALA A 90 3.44 -21.89 18.42
N LEU A 91 4.41 -21.25 17.73
CA LEU A 91 4.08 -20.36 16.61
C LEU A 91 3.44 -21.13 15.45
N LEU A 92 3.94 -22.33 15.15
CA LEU A 92 3.38 -23.24 14.14
C LEU A 92 1.90 -23.52 14.42
N GLU A 93 1.53 -23.79 15.67
CA GLU A 93 0.13 -23.99 16.08
C GLU A 93 -0.72 -22.71 15.99
N ALA A 94 -0.11 -21.54 16.21
CA ALA A 94 -0.79 -20.25 16.18
C ALA A 94 -1.09 -19.73 14.75
N LEU A 95 -0.22 -19.99 13.77
CA LEU A 95 -0.31 -19.41 12.42
C LEU A 95 -1.66 -19.61 11.72
N PRO A 96 -2.30 -20.80 11.74
CA PRO A 96 -3.59 -21.02 11.08
C PRO A 96 -4.71 -20.10 11.59
N TYR A 97 -4.63 -19.65 12.85
CA TYR A 97 -5.62 -18.75 13.44
C TYR A 97 -5.55 -17.33 12.87
N LEU A 98 -4.44 -16.94 12.22
CA LEU A 98 -4.36 -15.63 11.55
C LEU A 98 -5.46 -15.48 10.49
N ALA A 99 -5.80 -16.59 9.82
CA ALA A 99 -6.81 -16.64 8.77
C ALA A 99 -8.26 -16.49 9.28
N SER A 100 -8.51 -16.49 10.60
CA SER A 100 -9.83 -16.24 11.17
C SER A 100 -10.38 -14.85 10.82
N ALA A 101 -9.52 -13.96 10.32
CA ALA A 101 -9.89 -12.62 9.88
C ALA A 101 -10.48 -12.56 8.47
N VAL A 102 -10.23 -13.57 7.63
CA VAL A 102 -10.77 -13.72 6.27
C VAL A 102 -12.26 -14.03 6.35
N LYS A 103 -13.05 -13.37 5.50
CA LYS A 103 -14.51 -13.36 5.62
C LYS A 103 -15.19 -14.49 4.87
N GLU A 104 -14.57 -14.96 3.81
CA GLU A 104 -15.04 -16.07 3.00
C GLU A 104 -13.89 -16.70 2.21
N TRP A 105 -14.05 -17.97 1.85
CA TRP A 105 -13.06 -18.79 1.14
C TRP A 105 -13.43 -19.00 -0.32
N SER A 106 -13.81 -17.91 -0.99
CA SER A 106 -13.98 -17.81 -2.44
C SER A 106 -12.86 -16.93 -3.04
N PRO A 107 -12.76 -16.77 -4.37
CA PRO A 107 -11.82 -15.85 -5.01
C PRO A 107 -12.02 -14.38 -4.60
N GLU A 108 -13.20 -14.05 -4.03
CA GLU A 108 -13.49 -12.73 -3.46
C GLU A 108 -12.56 -12.38 -2.29
N ARG A 109 -11.88 -13.36 -1.67
CA ARG A 109 -10.79 -13.11 -0.71
C ARG A 109 -9.65 -12.26 -1.30
N SER A 110 -9.55 -12.14 -2.62
CA SER A 110 -8.62 -11.18 -3.25
C SER A 110 -9.06 -9.71 -3.06
N TRP A 111 -10.28 -9.41 -2.57
CA TRP A 111 -10.64 -8.05 -2.16
C TRP A 111 -10.08 -7.70 -0.79
N PRO A 112 -9.50 -6.50 -0.61
CA PRO A 112 -8.94 -6.09 0.67
C PRO A 112 -10.00 -6.04 1.77
N THR A 113 -11.23 -5.66 1.45
CA THR A 113 -12.30 -5.62 2.47
C THR A 113 -12.74 -7.01 2.93
N LEU A 114 -12.38 -8.09 2.25
CA LEU A 114 -12.70 -9.48 2.62
C LEU A 114 -11.52 -10.20 3.30
N ARG A 115 -10.36 -9.54 3.37
CA ARG A 115 -9.19 -9.93 4.15
C ARG A 115 -9.04 -9.01 5.35
N GLY A 116 -9.71 -9.35 6.44
CA GLY A 116 -9.61 -8.58 7.68
C GLY A 116 -8.20 -8.53 8.25
N HIS A 117 -8.00 -7.77 9.31
CA HIS A 117 -6.75 -7.75 10.04
C HIS A 117 -6.61 -9.03 10.87
N PRO A 118 -5.50 -9.79 10.72
CA PRO A 118 -5.23 -10.95 11.57
C PRO A 118 -5.21 -10.57 13.07
N PRO A 119 -5.53 -11.51 13.98
CA PRO A 119 -5.34 -11.34 15.41
C PRO A 119 -3.88 -11.00 15.75
N ARG A 120 -3.65 -10.31 16.87
CA ARG A 120 -2.30 -9.98 17.35
C ARG A 120 -1.56 -11.25 17.75
N ILE A 121 -0.24 -11.20 17.64
CA ILE A 121 0.65 -12.15 18.30
C ILE A 121 1.36 -11.38 19.40
N GLU A 122 1.24 -11.86 20.63
CA GLU A 122 1.94 -11.34 21.80
C GLU A 122 2.85 -12.44 22.34
N ARG A 123 4.06 -12.08 22.76
CA ARG A 123 4.97 -13.04 23.39
C ARG A 123 4.54 -13.27 24.84
N GLY A 124 4.61 -14.51 25.30
CA GLY A 124 4.31 -14.88 26.69
C GLY A 124 4.93 -16.23 27.07
N ASP A 125 4.50 -16.81 28.18
CA ASP A 125 5.10 -18.06 28.67
C ASP A 125 4.41 -19.33 28.14
N GLU A 126 3.14 -19.23 27.73
CA GLU A 126 2.32 -20.36 27.27
C GLU A 126 1.47 -19.96 26.06
N LEU A 127 1.16 -20.95 25.21
CA LEU A 127 0.27 -20.75 24.06
C LEU A 127 -1.17 -20.54 24.54
N SER A 128 -1.76 -19.40 24.19
CA SER A 128 -3.17 -19.10 24.51
C SER A 128 -3.87 -18.51 23.30
N VAL A 129 -4.85 -19.24 22.79
CA VAL A 129 -5.69 -18.83 21.65
C VAL A 129 -7.10 -18.48 22.16
N PRO A 130 -7.61 -17.25 21.93
CA PRO A 130 -8.98 -16.89 22.29
C PRO A 130 -10.01 -17.80 21.64
N ALA A 131 -11.02 -18.24 22.40
CA ALA A 131 -12.07 -19.14 21.93
C ALA A 131 -12.94 -18.58 20.78
N SER A 132 -12.89 -17.26 20.54
CA SER A 132 -13.55 -16.60 19.41
C SER A 132 -12.83 -16.79 18.07
N LEU A 133 -11.58 -17.26 18.08
CA LEU A 133 -10.79 -17.52 16.88
C LEU A 133 -10.94 -18.97 16.47
N SER A 134 -11.10 -19.21 15.18
CA SER A 134 -11.23 -20.53 14.58
C SER A 134 -10.30 -20.68 13.39
N ARG A 135 -9.76 -21.88 13.21
CA ARG A 135 -9.02 -22.25 12.00
C ARG A 135 -10.01 -22.50 10.86
N PRO A 136 -9.73 -22.02 9.64
CA PRO A 136 -10.55 -22.34 8.48
C PRO A 136 -10.26 -23.78 7.99
N GLU A 137 -11.28 -24.45 7.46
CA GLU A 137 -11.17 -25.79 6.87
C GLU A 137 -11.15 -25.66 5.33
N THR A 138 -10.01 -25.26 4.77
CA THR A 138 -9.87 -25.00 3.32
C THR A 138 -9.39 -26.21 2.52
N GLY A 139 -8.90 -27.24 3.21
CA GLY A 139 -8.25 -28.42 2.60
C GLY A 139 -6.84 -28.15 2.09
N VAL A 140 -6.21 -27.07 2.56
CA VAL A 140 -4.82 -26.69 2.26
C VAL A 140 -3.97 -26.85 3.51
N THR A 141 -2.83 -27.53 3.38
CA THR A 141 -1.84 -27.70 4.45
C THR A 141 -0.46 -27.28 3.97
N LEU A 142 0.25 -26.49 4.76
CA LEU A 142 1.66 -26.17 4.59
C LEU A 142 2.45 -26.99 5.62
N ALA A 143 3.12 -28.03 5.14
CA ALA A 143 3.98 -28.87 5.97
C ALA A 143 5.39 -28.28 5.92
N VAL A 144 5.92 -27.77 7.04
CA VAL A 144 7.19 -27.03 7.07
C VAL A 144 7.99 -27.32 8.34
N PRO A 145 9.32 -27.08 8.36
CA PRO A 145 10.11 -27.16 9.58
C PRO A 145 9.58 -26.20 10.66
N ALA A 146 9.55 -26.65 11.91
CA ALA A 146 9.22 -25.81 13.07
C ALA A 146 10.41 -24.90 13.45
N THR A 147 10.72 -23.96 12.56
CA THR A 147 11.80 -22.96 12.67
C THR A 147 11.25 -21.58 12.37
N TYR A 148 11.73 -20.51 13.01
CA TYR A 148 11.23 -19.15 12.73
C TYR A 148 11.44 -18.75 11.27
N GLU A 149 12.60 -19.07 10.69
CA GLU A 149 12.86 -18.95 9.24
C GLU A 149 11.70 -19.46 8.38
N SER A 150 11.37 -20.75 8.50
CA SER A 150 10.30 -21.36 7.70
C SER A 150 8.91 -20.78 8.01
N LEU A 151 8.60 -20.55 9.30
CA LEU A 151 7.28 -20.10 9.74
C LEU A 151 7.00 -18.65 9.34
N TYR A 152 8.00 -17.78 9.38
CA TYR A 152 7.88 -16.38 8.95
C TYR A 152 7.70 -16.29 7.44
N ALA A 153 8.49 -17.06 6.67
CA ALA A 153 8.40 -17.10 5.22
C ALA A 153 7.00 -17.53 4.72
N VAL A 154 6.37 -18.52 5.36
CA VAL A 154 5.04 -19.01 4.94
C VAL A 154 3.86 -18.26 5.55
N ALA A 155 4.05 -17.41 6.57
CA ALA A 155 2.93 -16.78 7.28
C ALA A 155 1.95 -16.00 6.37
N PRO A 156 2.39 -15.17 5.41
CA PRO A 156 1.47 -14.50 4.49
C PRO A 156 0.69 -15.47 3.58
N LEU A 157 1.36 -16.54 3.11
CA LEU A 157 0.75 -17.59 2.29
C LEU A 157 -0.29 -18.39 3.09
N ALA A 158 0.05 -18.80 4.31
CA ALA A 158 -0.84 -19.52 5.23
C ALA A 158 -2.10 -18.70 5.52
N TYR A 159 -1.93 -17.40 5.78
CA TYR A 159 -3.04 -16.47 5.97
C TYR A 159 -3.95 -16.38 4.73
N TYR A 160 -3.37 -16.20 3.54
CA TYR A 160 -4.13 -15.99 2.31
C TYR A 160 -4.89 -17.24 1.85
N LEU A 161 -4.29 -18.43 2.03
CA LEU A 161 -4.92 -19.71 1.65
C LEU A 161 -5.81 -20.28 2.75
N GLY A 162 -5.72 -19.75 3.99
CA GLY A 162 -6.38 -20.36 5.14
C GLY A 162 -5.85 -21.76 5.39
N ALA A 163 -4.53 -21.91 5.30
CA ALA A 163 -3.89 -23.21 5.39
C ALA A 163 -3.69 -23.63 6.85
N ASP A 164 -3.83 -24.92 7.11
CA ASP A 164 -3.20 -25.53 8.28
C ASP A 164 -1.67 -25.49 8.11
N VAL A 165 -0.95 -25.41 9.23
CA VAL A 165 0.51 -25.47 9.25
C VAL A 165 0.90 -26.63 10.16
N VAL A 166 1.69 -27.57 9.63
CA VAL A 166 2.09 -28.79 10.33
C VAL A 166 3.60 -29.00 10.24
N GLU A 167 4.18 -29.64 11.25
CA GLU A 167 5.61 -29.89 11.26
C GLU A 167 6.00 -30.96 10.21
N ALA A 168 6.99 -30.64 9.38
CA ALA A 168 7.64 -31.58 8.48
C ALA A 168 9.10 -31.17 8.23
N ARG A 169 9.95 -32.13 7.86
CA ARG A 169 11.35 -31.85 7.52
C ARG A 169 11.52 -31.27 6.12
N GLU A 170 10.72 -31.74 5.19
CA GLU A 170 10.72 -31.27 3.81
C GLU A 170 9.51 -30.34 3.64
N PRO A 171 9.73 -29.08 3.21
CA PRO A 171 8.65 -28.11 3.11
C PRO A 171 7.78 -28.42 1.90
N GLU A 172 6.47 -28.57 2.11
CA GLU A 172 5.52 -28.97 1.07
C GLU A 172 4.16 -28.26 1.22
N LEU A 173 3.58 -27.90 0.07
CA LEU A 173 2.15 -27.67 -0.06
C LEU A 173 1.45 -29.02 -0.20
N ARG A 174 0.42 -29.28 0.60
CA ARG A 174 -0.45 -30.46 0.52
C ARG A 174 -1.90 -30.04 0.37
N LEU A 175 -2.63 -30.71 -0.52
CA LEU A 175 -4.06 -30.53 -0.71
C LEU A 175 -4.82 -31.82 -0.36
N ASP A 176 -6.05 -31.68 0.13
CA ASP A 176 -6.88 -32.83 0.54
C ASP A 176 -7.20 -33.83 -0.58
N ASN A 177 -7.06 -33.41 -1.84
CA ASN A 177 -7.19 -34.30 -3.00
C ASN A 177 -5.95 -35.21 -3.23
N GLY A 178 -4.93 -35.13 -2.36
CA GLY A 178 -3.71 -35.92 -2.41
C GLY A 178 -2.56 -35.28 -3.20
N TYR A 179 -2.77 -34.09 -3.76
CA TYR A 179 -1.71 -33.33 -4.42
C TYR A 179 -0.67 -32.85 -3.39
N HIS A 180 0.60 -32.93 -3.76
CA HIS A 180 1.72 -32.40 -3.00
C HIS A 180 2.73 -31.72 -3.92
N ARG A 181 3.36 -30.66 -3.43
CA ARG A 181 4.41 -29.93 -4.15
C ARG A 181 5.44 -29.41 -3.15
N SER A 182 6.72 -29.59 -3.45
CA SER A 182 7.81 -29.02 -2.65
C SER A 182 7.77 -27.48 -2.66
N LEU A 183 8.08 -26.88 -1.51
CA LEU A 183 8.27 -25.45 -1.30
C LEU A 183 9.75 -25.10 -1.06
N GLY A 184 10.67 -26.04 -1.24
CA GLY A 184 12.11 -25.86 -1.06
C GLY A 184 12.84 -27.16 -0.75
N ASP A 185 14.17 -27.12 -0.90
CA ASP A 185 15.05 -28.26 -0.62
C ASP A 185 15.57 -28.16 0.83
N GLY A 186 14.79 -28.68 1.78
CA GLY A 186 15.15 -28.77 3.21
C GLY A 186 14.67 -27.60 4.07
N ALA A 187 14.76 -26.36 3.60
CA ALA A 187 14.15 -25.18 4.21
C ALA A 187 13.14 -24.56 3.24
N VAL A 188 12.14 -23.85 3.76
CA VAL A 188 11.18 -23.12 2.93
C VAL A 188 11.94 -22.09 2.09
N SER A 189 11.72 -22.07 0.79
CA SER A 189 12.17 -20.98 -0.07
C SER A 189 11.20 -19.81 0.05
N THR A 190 11.69 -18.65 0.52
CA THR A 190 10.88 -17.42 0.58
C THR A 190 10.35 -17.04 -0.80
N ASP A 191 11.18 -17.21 -1.83
CA ASP A 191 10.82 -16.96 -3.23
C ASP A 191 9.68 -17.86 -3.68
N GLU A 192 9.73 -19.16 -3.41
CA GLU A 192 8.68 -20.10 -3.82
C GLU A 192 7.35 -19.83 -3.08
N ALA A 193 7.40 -19.57 -1.77
CA ALA A 193 6.22 -19.21 -0.99
C ALA A 193 5.58 -17.90 -1.49
N THR A 194 6.42 -16.89 -1.76
CA THR A 194 5.98 -15.60 -2.31
C THR A 194 5.42 -15.75 -3.71
N ALA A 195 6.09 -16.52 -4.58
CA ALA A 195 5.65 -16.73 -5.95
C ALA A 195 4.32 -17.49 -6.04
N LEU A 196 4.08 -18.43 -5.10
CA LEU A 196 2.81 -19.11 -4.95
C LEU A 196 1.72 -18.15 -4.45
N LEU A 197 2.00 -17.33 -3.44
CA LEU A 197 1.06 -16.32 -2.94
C LEU A 197 0.63 -15.35 -4.05
N GLU A 198 1.59 -14.78 -4.76
CA GLU A 198 1.37 -13.85 -5.88
C GLU A 198 0.52 -14.48 -6.98
N ARG A 199 0.80 -15.75 -7.32
CA ARG A 199 0.02 -16.52 -8.31
C ARG A 199 -1.43 -16.66 -7.87
N CYS A 200 -1.65 -17.16 -6.64
CA CYS A 200 -3.01 -17.36 -6.12
C CYS A 200 -3.76 -16.03 -6.07
N PHE A 201 -3.13 -14.98 -5.53
CA PHE A 201 -3.72 -13.67 -5.40
C PHE A 201 -4.06 -13.02 -6.75
N PHE A 202 -3.15 -13.08 -7.73
CA PHE A 202 -3.39 -12.54 -9.06
C PHE A 202 -4.53 -13.28 -9.77
N LEU A 203 -4.49 -14.62 -9.80
CA LEU A 203 -5.49 -15.43 -10.48
C LEU A 203 -6.86 -15.33 -9.80
N ASP A 204 -6.93 -15.32 -8.47
CA ASP A 204 -8.16 -15.03 -7.74
C ASP A 204 -8.76 -13.68 -8.15
N SER A 205 -7.91 -12.66 -8.37
CA SER A 205 -8.35 -11.33 -8.79
C SER A 205 -9.01 -11.31 -10.18
N LEU A 206 -8.66 -12.28 -11.04
CA LEU A 206 -9.29 -12.50 -12.35
C LEU A 206 -10.54 -13.36 -12.20
N VAL A 207 -10.49 -14.45 -11.43
CA VAL A 207 -11.63 -15.34 -11.20
C VAL A 207 -12.80 -14.59 -10.55
N ARG A 208 -12.54 -13.71 -9.57
CA ARG A 208 -13.60 -12.93 -8.90
C ARG A 208 -14.38 -11.99 -9.82
N THR A 209 -13.93 -11.74 -11.05
CA THR A 209 -14.70 -10.94 -12.02
C THR A 209 -16.05 -11.58 -12.38
N ALA A 210 -16.20 -12.89 -12.12
CA ALA A 210 -17.45 -13.62 -12.25
C ALA A 210 -18.43 -13.45 -11.06
N GLY A 211 -17.96 -12.84 -9.97
CA GLY A 211 -18.68 -12.78 -8.69
C GLY A 211 -19.38 -11.46 -8.43
N TYR A 212 -19.03 -10.80 -7.32
CA TYR A 212 -19.72 -9.59 -6.84
C TYR A 212 -19.64 -8.41 -7.80
N TYR A 213 -18.52 -8.30 -8.52
CA TYR A 213 -18.25 -7.16 -9.39
C TYR A 213 -17.75 -7.62 -10.76
N ASP A 214 -18.58 -7.45 -11.78
CA ASP A 214 -18.16 -7.58 -13.17
C ASP A 214 -17.45 -6.29 -13.60
N ILE A 215 -16.13 -6.32 -13.49
CA ILE A 215 -15.25 -5.20 -13.81
C ILE A 215 -14.28 -5.69 -14.89
N PRO A 216 -14.34 -5.14 -16.11
CA PRO A 216 -13.37 -5.45 -17.15
C PRO A 216 -11.94 -5.14 -16.70
N ARG A 217 -11.02 -6.08 -16.90
CA ARG A 217 -9.63 -5.99 -16.44
C ARG A 217 -8.66 -5.97 -17.60
N GLN A 218 -7.74 -5.00 -17.62
CA GLN A 218 -6.67 -4.96 -18.62
C GLN A 218 -5.81 -6.23 -18.59
N GLU A 219 -5.54 -6.74 -17.39
CA GLU A 219 -4.72 -7.94 -17.20
C GLU A 219 -5.40 -9.18 -17.76
N TYR A 220 -6.73 -9.26 -17.66
CA TYR A 220 -7.47 -10.40 -18.23
C TYR A 220 -7.31 -10.46 -19.75
N GLU A 221 -7.49 -9.33 -20.46
CA GLU A 221 -7.31 -9.26 -21.91
C GLU A 221 -5.91 -9.68 -22.35
N ALA A 222 -4.89 -9.38 -21.53
CA ALA A 222 -3.51 -9.72 -21.83
C ALA A 222 -3.19 -11.21 -21.60
N VAL A 223 -3.70 -11.82 -20.53
CA VAL A 223 -3.29 -13.18 -20.12
C VAL A 223 -4.27 -14.28 -20.55
N ALA A 224 -5.52 -13.96 -20.87
CA ALA A 224 -6.58 -14.95 -21.10
C ALA A 224 -6.21 -16.02 -22.14
N GLY A 225 -5.50 -15.64 -23.21
CA GLY A 225 -5.07 -16.58 -24.25
C GLY A 225 -4.00 -17.59 -23.83
N ALA A 226 -3.35 -17.37 -22.68
CA ALA A 226 -2.27 -18.22 -22.17
C ALA A 226 -2.66 -19.07 -20.95
N LEU A 227 -3.85 -18.84 -20.37
CA LEU A 227 -4.37 -19.64 -19.27
C LEU A 227 -4.93 -20.97 -19.79
N SER A 228 -4.69 -22.07 -19.07
CA SER A 228 -5.26 -23.40 -19.35
C SER A 228 -6.75 -23.49 -19.03
N PHE A 229 -7.28 -22.52 -18.27
CA PHE A 229 -8.66 -22.48 -17.81
C PHE A 229 -9.29 -21.11 -18.06
N TYR A 230 -10.62 -21.08 -18.08
CA TYR A 230 -11.40 -19.84 -18.13
C TYR A 230 -11.67 -19.36 -16.70
N PRO A 231 -11.15 -18.21 -16.23
CA PRO A 231 -11.27 -17.82 -14.83
C PRO A 231 -12.70 -17.86 -14.27
N PRO A 232 -13.75 -17.40 -14.96
CA PRO A 232 -15.11 -17.52 -14.44
C PRO A 232 -15.63 -18.95 -14.23
N SER A 233 -15.08 -19.98 -14.90
CA SER A 233 -15.56 -21.36 -14.71
C SER A 233 -15.13 -21.99 -13.38
N VAL A 234 -14.12 -21.42 -12.71
CA VAL A 234 -13.58 -21.94 -11.44
C VAL A 234 -14.06 -21.15 -10.22
N TYR A 235 -14.91 -20.13 -10.42
CA TYR A 235 -15.38 -19.23 -9.36
C TYR A 235 -16.12 -19.96 -8.23
N GLU A 236 -17.02 -20.90 -8.58
CA GLU A 236 -17.82 -21.68 -7.61
C GLU A 236 -17.09 -22.91 -7.05
N GLN A 237 -15.84 -23.15 -7.46
CA GLN A 237 -15.07 -24.30 -7.01
C GLN A 237 -14.46 -24.06 -5.61
N SER A 238 -14.05 -25.14 -4.95
CA SER A 238 -13.32 -25.04 -3.67
C SER A 238 -11.92 -24.45 -3.87
N VAL A 239 -11.30 -24.00 -2.79
CA VAL A 239 -9.90 -23.50 -2.81
C VAL A 239 -8.95 -24.56 -3.40
N VAL A 240 -9.14 -25.84 -3.05
CA VAL A 240 -8.35 -26.96 -3.58
C VAL A 240 -8.46 -27.08 -5.10
N GLU A 241 -9.67 -27.05 -5.65
CA GLU A 241 -9.91 -27.18 -7.09
C GLU A 241 -9.41 -25.93 -7.85
N GLN A 242 -9.58 -24.73 -7.29
CA GLN A 242 -8.98 -23.50 -7.83
C GLN A 242 -7.46 -23.60 -7.89
N LEU A 243 -6.82 -24.09 -6.82
CA LEU A 243 -5.37 -24.22 -6.75
C LEU A 243 -4.83 -25.20 -7.81
N MET A 244 -5.55 -26.28 -8.11
CA MET A 244 -5.14 -27.20 -9.18
C MET A 244 -5.01 -26.48 -10.52
N GLU A 245 -5.99 -25.67 -10.88
CA GLU A 245 -6.00 -24.87 -12.12
C GLU A 245 -4.91 -23.77 -12.08
N TYR A 246 -4.73 -23.11 -10.94
CA TYR A 246 -3.73 -22.06 -10.78
C TYR A 246 -2.31 -22.61 -10.90
N LEU A 247 -2.05 -23.81 -10.40
CA LEU A 247 -0.73 -24.45 -10.43
C LEU A 247 -0.31 -24.83 -11.85
N GLU A 248 -1.26 -25.10 -12.74
CA GLU A 248 -1.01 -25.36 -14.16
C GLU A 248 -0.72 -24.09 -14.98
N ALA A 249 -1.17 -22.92 -14.52
CA ALA A 249 -0.93 -21.66 -15.21
C ALA A 249 0.58 -21.31 -15.21
N PRO A 250 1.22 -21.13 -16.38
CA PRO A 250 2.64 -20.82 -16.46
C PRO A 250 2.90 -19.41 -15.92
N ARG A 251 3.80 -19.28 -14.94
CA ARG A 251 4.14 -18.00 -14.30
C ARG A 251 4.54 -16.92 -15.32
N SER A 252 5.29 -17.30 -16.35
CA SER A 252 5.72 -16.40 -17.43
C SER A 252 4.58 -15.75 -18.21
N ALA A 253 3.37 -16.32 -18.18
CA ALA A 253 2.21 -15.76 -18.87
C ALA A 253 1.60 -14.55 -18.15
N PHE A 254 1.85 -14.39 -16.85
CA PHE A 254 1.22 -13.34 -16.05
C PHE A 254 2.18 -12.55 -15.15
N ASP A 255 3.46 -12.90 -15.10
CA ASP A 255 4.43 -12.29 -14.18
C ASP A 255 4.53 -10.75 -14.27
N GLU A 256 4.39 -10.21 -15.48
CA GLU A 256 4.41 -8.75 -15.73
C GLU A 256 3.17 -8.02 -15.19
N TYR A 257 2.08 -8.76 -14.97
CA TYR A 257 0.80 -8.23 -14.47
C TYR A 257 0.60 -8.47 -12.97
N VAL A 258 1.52 -9.18 -12.31
CA VAL A 258 1.51 -9.36 -10.86
C VAL A 258 1.86 -8.01 -10.20
N PRO A 259 1.04 -7.51 -9.25
CA PRO A 259 1.36 -6.28 -8.53
C PRO A 259 2.71 -6.38 -7.81
N ARG A 260 3.53 -5.34 -7.92
CA ARG A 260 4.76 -5.23 -7.12
C ARG A 260 4.41 -5.01 -5.65
N ALA A 261 4.93 -5.86 -4.77
CA ALA A 261 4.72 -5.73 -3.33
C ALA A 261 5.06 -4.31 -2.84
N ARG A 262 4.20 -3.73 -2.00
CA ARG A 262 4.40 -2.38 -1.46
C ARG A 262 5.72 -2.27 -0.70
N TYR A 263 6.06 -3.32 0.02
CA TYR A 263 7.31 -3.50 0.73
C TYR A 263 7.57 -4.99 0.91
N ALA A 264 8.81 -5.34 1.20
CA ALA A 264 9.18 -6.65 1.73
C ALA A 264 9.70 -6.49 3.15
N ALA A 265 9.66 -7.56 3.94
CA ALA A 265 10.17 -7.58 5.30
C ALA A 265 11.37 -8.53 5.41
N VAL A 266 12.41 -8.08 6.10
CA VAL A 266 13.57 -8.88 6.52
C VAL A 266 13.52 -9.00 8.04
N LEU A 267 13.20 -10.20 8.51
CA LEU A 267 13.04 -10.51 9.93
C LEU A 267 14.26 -11.26 10.47
N ARG A 268 14.48 -11.19 11.78
CA ARG A 268 15.44 -12.04 12.48
C ARG A 268 14.90 -13.46 12.56
N ASP A 269 15.79 -14.44 12.58
CA ASP A 269 15.46 -15.83 12.94
C ASP A 269 15.30 -15.97 14.47
N GLU A 270 14.39 -15.19 15.06
CA GLU A 270 14.19 -15.07 16.51
C GLU A 270 12.71 -14.77 16.84
N PRO A 271 12.19 -15.22 18.00
CA PRO A 271 10.78 -15.00 18.38
C PRO A 271 10.37 -13.53 18.48
N THR A 272 11.34 -12.63 18.65
CA THR A 272 11.09 -11.19 18.88
C THR A 272 10.31 -10.53 17.73
N ASP A 273 10.38 -11.07 16.51
CA ASP A 273 9.70 -10.50 15.34
C ASP A 273 8.33 -11.12 15.05
N ALA A 274 7.92 -12.17 15.78
CA ALA A 274 6.60 -12.79 15.62
C ALA A 274 5.42 -11.78 15.73
N PRO A 275 5.46 -10.75 16.59
CA PRO A 275 4.40 -9.73 16.65
C PRO A 275 4.24 -8.89 15.37
N LEU A 276 5.19 -8.91 14.43
CA LEU A 276 5.05 -8.23 13.14
C LEU A 276 4.16 -9.01 12.15
N LEU A 277 4.07 -10.34 12.28
CA LEU A 277 3.41 -11.20 11.31
C LEU A 277 1.95 -10.84 11.01
N PRO A 278 1.10 -10.45 11.99
CA PRO A 278 -0.27 -10.03 11.70
C PRO A 278 -0.37 -8.86 10.72
N PHE A 279 0.56 -7.90 10.80
CA PHE A 279 0.60 -6.74 9.91
C PHE A 279 1.11 -7.12 8.52
N LEU A 280 2.18 -7.92 8.47
CA LEU A 280 2.79 -8.38 7.22
C LEU A 280 1.84 -9.29 6.44
N ALA A 281 1.16 -10.22 7.12
CA ALA A 281 0.18 -11.12 6.52
C ALA A 281 -1.03 -10.37 5.97
N ARG A 282 -1.53 -9.34 6.68
CA ARG A 282 -2.63 -8.49 6.19
C ARG A 282 -2.32 -7.87 4.82
N ASP A 283 -1.10 -7.35 4.68
CA ASP A 283 -0.63 -6.65 3.50
C ASP A 283 -0.06 -7.59 2.42
N LEU A 284 -0.03 -8.91 2.67
CA LEU A 284 0.54 -9.93 1.80
C LEU A 284 2.03 -9.66 1.49
N VAL A 285 2.78 -9.25 2.50
CA VAL A 285 4.19 -8.83 2.39
C VAL A 285 5.08 -10.05 2.28
N PRO A 286 6.00 -10.11 1.30
CA PRO A 286 7.07 -11.11 1.29
C PRO A 286 7.94 -11.00 2.55
N VAL A 287 8.18 -12.13 3.24
CA VAL A 287 8.93 -12.15 4.50
C VAL A 287 10.19 -13.00 4.34
N ALA A 288 11.32 -12.32 4.15
CA ALA A 288 12.65 -12.88 4.20
C ALA A 288 13.13 -13.04 5.65
N VAL A 289 13.92 -14.08 5.92
CA VAL A 289 14.59 -14.27 7.20
C VAL A 289 16.09 -14.44 6.98
N GLY A 290 16.89 -13.73 7.79
CA GLY A 290 18.35 -13.77 7.65
C GLY A 290 18.85 -13.22 6.31
N ASP A 291 19.66 -14.00 5.60
CA ASP A 291 20.32 -13.58 4.35
C ASP A 291 19.53 -13.93 3.07
N ASP A 292 18.38 -14.63 3.17
CA ASP A 292 17.54 -14.97 2.01
C ASP A 292 16.77 -13.74 1.51
N ARG A 293 17.41 -12.96 0.64
CA ARG A 293 16.85 -11.70 0.11
C ARG A 293 16.24 -11.80 -1.29
N GLY A 294 16.10 -13.01 -1.86
CA GLY A 294 15.56 -13.18 -3.22
C GLY A 294 14.19 -12.50 -3.40
N ALA A 295 13.33 -12.66 -2.40
CA ALA A 295 11.93 -12.28 -2.47
C ALA A 295 11.70 -10.77 -2.33
N THR A 296 12.69 -10.04 -1.82
CA THR A 296 12.58 -8.58 -1.62
C THR A 296 12.81 -7.80 -2.90
N SER A 297 13.38 -8.43 -3.94
CA SER A 297 13.80 -7.78 -5.19
C SER A 297 12.67 -7.09 -5.97
N ARG A 298 11.42 -7.57 -5.84
CA ARG A 298 10.25 -7.00 -6.53
C ARG A 298 9.53 -5.92 -5.71
N ALA A 299 9.89 -5.76 -4.44
CA ALA A 299 9.25 -4.79 -3.56
C ALA A 299 9.71 -3.36 -3.84
N LEU A 300 8.89 -2.38 -3.46
CA LEU A 300 9.20 -0.97 -3.66
C LEU A 300 10.20 -0.42 -2.63
N VAL A 301 10.21 -1.00 -1.44
CA VAL A 301 11.07 -0.66 -0.30
C VAL A 301 11.27 -1.92 0.53
N THR A 302 12.45 -2.06 1.15
CA THR A 302 12.70 -3.16 2.08
C THR A 302 12.59 -2.66 3.51
N GLY A 303 11.87 -3.41 4.35
CA GLY A 303 11.75 -3.15 5.77
C GLY A 303 12.53 -4.17 6.57
N HIS A 304 13.32 -3.70 7.53
CA HIS A 304 14.14 -4.53 8.38
C HIS A 304 13.65 -4.43 9.82
N SER A 305 13.57 -5.58 10.48
CA SER A 305 13.23 -5.69 11.90
C SER A 305 14.39 -5.36 12.85
N ALA A 306 15.61 -5.27 12.34
CA ALA A 306 16.81 -4.98 13.11
C ALA A 306 17.91 -4.35 12.24
N PRO A 307 18.86 -3.59 12.82
CA PRO A 307 20.01 -3.07 12.09
C PRO A 307 20.94 -4.17 11.53
N PRO A 308 21.77 -3.85 10.50
CA PRO A 308 21.87 -2.55 9.84
C PRO A 308 20.66 -2.25 8.95
N ILE A 309 20.26 -0.97 8.89
CA ILE A 309 19.17 -0.51 8.01
C ILE A 309 19.84 0.20 6.83
N PRO A 310 19.81 -0.37 5.61
CA PRO A 310 20.39 0.27 4.44
C PRO A 310 19.74 1.64 4.14
N ASP A 311 20.48 2.49 3.43
CA ASP A 311 19.94 3.75 2.94
C ASP A 311 18.75 3.50 1.99
N GLY A 312 17.67 4.25 2.19
CA GLY A 312 16.40 4.13 1.47
C GLY A 312 15.43 3.10 2.08
N ASP A 313 15.89 2.26 3.01
CA ASP A 313 15.06 1.23 3.65
C ASP A 313 14.41 1.73 4.95
N THR A 314 13.49 0.91 5.48
CA THR A 314 12.76 1.21 6.72
C THR A 314 13.15 0.30 7.89
N ARG A 315 13.21 0.85 9.10
CA ARG A 315 13.15 0.08 10.34
C ARG A 315 11.68 -0.22 10.68
N LEU A 316 11.23 -1.45 10.50
CA LEU A 316 9.86 -1.87 10.86
C LEU A 316 9.67 -1.76 12.37
N SER A 317 8.53 -1.26 12.87
CA SER A 317 8.24 -1.23 14.32
C SER A 317 6.81 -1.71 14.58
N VAL A 318 6.66 -2.62 15.54
CA VAL A 318 5.35 -3.06 16.04
C VAL A 318 4.59 -1.86 16.57
N ALA A 319 5.22 -0.99 17.37
CA ALA A 319 4.59 0.23 17.88
C ALA A 319 4.10 1.13 16.75
N GLY A 320 4.89 1.30 15.68
CA GLY A 320 4.49 2.07 14.50
C GLY A 320 3.21 1.54 13.84
N PHE A 321 3.14 0.23 13.60
CA PHE A 321 1.94 -0.42 13.05
C PHE A 321 0.74 -0.34 14.02
N GLU A 322 0.98 -0.47 15.32
CA GLU A 322 -0.04 -0.35 16.36
C GLU A 322 -0.65 1.06 16.43
N HIS A 323 0.20 2.09 16.37
CA HIS A 323 -0.24 3.47 16.29
C HIS A 323 -1.09 3.73 15.05
N ALA A 324 -0.79 3.07 13.91
CA ALA A 324 -1.60 3.16 12.69
C ALA A 324 -3.05 2.67 12.88
N LEU A 325 -3.29 1.67 13.74
CA LEU A 325 -4.64 1.15 14.01
C LEU A 325 -5.54 2.17 14.74
N SER A 326 -4.93 3.04 15.54
CA SER A 326 -5.62 4.06 16.35
C SER A 326 -5.67 5.44 15.67
N LYS A 327 -4.70 5.74 14.80
CA LYS A 327 -4.52 7.02 14.11
C LYS A 327 -4.69 6.85 12.58
N PRO A 328 -5.91 6.68 12.04
CA PRO A 328 -6.11 6.58 10.59
C PRO A 328 -5.69 7.88 9.90
N THR A 329 -5.32 7.79 8.61
CA THR A 329 -5.09 8.95 7.74
C THR A 329 -6.35 9.80 7.71
N ARG A 330 -6.19 11.13 7.82
CA ARG A 330 -7.31 12.07 7.81
C ARG A 330 -7.15 13.11 6.71
N ASP A 331 -8.26 13.76 6.40
CA ASP A 331 -8.28 14.92 5.52
C ASP A 331 -7.53 16.10 6.17
N VAL A 332 -6.78 16.84 5.37
CA VAL A 332 -5.99 17.99 5.83
C VAL A 332 -6.85 19.15 6.32
N THR A 333 -8.13 19.19 5.97
CA THR A 333 -9.08 20.15 6.57
C THR A 333 -9.36 19.86 8.04
N ALA A 334 -9.12 18.61 8.50
CA ALA A 334 -9.28 18.18 9.88
C ALA A 334 -7.94 18.01 10.62
N GLU A 335 -6.80 18.13 9.93
CA GLU A 335 -5.47 17.85 10.45
C GLU A 335 -4.46 18.90 10.02
N ARG A 336 -3.62 19.32 10.96
CA ARG A 336 -2.60 20.34 10.68
C ARG A 336 -1.26 19.68 10.39
N ILE A 337 -0.40 20.38 9.67
CA ILE A 337 1.01 20.04 9.47
C ILE A 337 1.88 21.13 10.11
N ALA A 338 3.00 20.76 10.72
CA ALA A 338 3.97 21.71 11.28
C ALA A 338 5.33 21.59 10.57
N LEU A 339 5.80 22.69 9.98
CA LEU A 339 7.12 22.79 9.36
C LEU A 339 7.99 23.78 10.15
N LEU A 340 8.94 23.26 10.94
CA LEU A 340 9.76 24.05 11.85
C LEU A 340 11.16 24.28 11.27
N GLY A 341 11.59 25.54 11.18
CA GLY A 341 12.90 25.92 10.65
C GLY A 341 12.99 25.86 9.13
N VAL A 342 11.89 26.13 8.43
CA VAL A 342 11.79 26.00 6.96
C VAL A 342 11.29 27.32 6.36
N ASP A 343 11.97 27.83 5.34
CA ASP A 343 11.60 29.07 4.67
C ASP A 343 10.42 28.90 3.67
N ASP A 344 10.01 30.01 3.05
CA ASP A 344 8.88 30.05 2.12
C ASP A 344 9.10 29.21 0.84
N ALA A 345 10.33 28.76 0.55
CA ALA A 345 10.58 27.91 -0.62
C ALA A 345 9.85 26.55 -0.52
N ALA A 346 9.51 26.11 0.70
CA ALA A 346 8.66 24.94 0.91
C ALA A 346 7.23 25.18 0.41
N ARG A 347 6.65 26.34 0.74
CA ARG A 347 5.32 26.72 0.27
C ARG A 347 5.29 26.85 -1.25
N GLU A 348 6.29 27.51 -1.83
CA GLU A 348 6.41 27.63 -3.29
C GLU A 348 6.49 26.26 -3.97
N SER A 349 7.35 25.37 -3.48
CA SER A 349 7.59 24.06 -4.11
C SER A 349 6.46 23.06 -3.90
N LEU A 350 5.69 23.18 -2.82
CA LEU A 350 4.47 22.40 -2.61
C LEU A 350 3.48 22.65 -3.75
N SER A 351 3.24 23.92 -4.09
CA SER A 351 2.28 24.30 -5.14
C SER A 351 2.63 23.72 -6.52
N THR A 352 3.91 23.42 -6.78
CA THR A 352 4.33 22.89 -8.07
C THR A 352 4.00 21.41 -8.24
N VAL A 353 3.83 20.66 -7.15
CA VAL A 353 3.61 19.20 -7.21
C VAL A 353 2.20 18.76 -6.81
N LEU A 354 1.35 19.68 -6.36
CA LEU A 354 -0.05 19.40 -6.11
C LEU A 354 -0.76 18.99 -7.40
N ILE A 355 -1.53 17.91 -7.31
CA ILE A 355 -2.28 17.32 -8.42
C ILE A 355 -3.72 17.83 -8.38
N GLY A 356 -4.23 18.25 -9.55
CA GLY A 356 -5.59 18.77 -9.72
C GLY A 356 -5.73 20.29 -9.50
N GLU A 357 -6.51 20.96 -10.37
CA GLU A 357 -6.71 22.42 -10.31
C GLU A 357 -7.67 22.87 -9.20
N GLU A 358 -8.70 22.07 -8.91
CA GLU A 358 -9.73 22.32 -7.88
C GLU A 358 -9.16 22.42 -6.46
N HIS A 359 -7.92 21.96 -6.29
CA HIS A 359 -7.23 21.82 -5.02
C HIS A 359 -6.16 22.89 -4.79
N ARG A 360 -5.97 23.84 -5.72
CA ARG A 360 -4.94 24.89 -5.62
C ARG A 360 -5.31 26.04 -4.67
N ASP A 361 -6.60 26.25 -4.42
CA ASP A 361 -7.13 27.36 -3.61
C ASP A 361 -7.43 26.94 -2.15
N VAL A 362 -6.90 25.79 -1.70
CA VAL A 362 -7.09 25.33 -0.33
C VAL A 362 -6.34 26.26 0.62
N ASP A 363 -7.06 26.88 1.56
CA ASP A 363 -6.48 27.69 2.64
C ASP A 363 -5.33 26.94 3.33
N GLU A 364 -4.21 27.62 3.58
CA GLU A 364 -2.93 27.03 3.97
C GLU A 364 -3.07 25.88 5.00
N PRO A 365 -2.93 24.61 4.58
CA PRO A 365 -3.24 23.48 5.45
C PRO A 365 -2.18 23.23 6.54
N PHE A 366 -1.20 24.11 6.67
CA PHE A 366 0.01 23.90 7.46
C PHE A 366 0.48 25.17 8.15
N GLU A 367 1.09 25.00 9.33
CA GLU A 367 1.85 26.02 10.02
C GLU A 367 3.32 25.94 9.58
N LEU A 368 3.85 27.09 9.17
CA LEU A 368 5.24 27.23 8.78
C LEU A 368 5.92 28.23 9.72
N ASP A 369 7.00 27.79 10.37
CA ASP A 369 7.91 28.64 11.12
C ASP A 369 9.27 28.67 10.41
N ALA A 370 9.58 29.82 9.81
CA ALA A 370 10.86 30.04 9.12
C ALA A 370 12.03 30.32 10.08
N ALA A 371 11.74 30.64 11.34
CA ALA A 371 12.81 30.84 12.32
C ALA A 371 13.38 29.50 12.78
N ALA A 372 14.67 29.50 13.13
CA ALA A 372 15.26 28.35 13.82
C ALA A 372 14.40 28.00 15.05
N PRO A 373 13.96 26.74 15.21
CA PRO A 373 12.93 26.43 16.20
C PRO A 373 13.48 26.48 17.62
N THR A 374 12.60 26.75 18.59
CA THR A 374 12.90 26.64 20.02
C THR A 374 12.65 25.23 20.53
N THR A 375 13.27 24.88 21.65
CA THR A 375 12.98 23.63 22.38
C THR A 375 11.48 23.48 22.70
N ALA A 376 10.82 24.58 23.05
CA ALA A 376 9.37 24.61 23.28
C ALA A 376 8.58 24.32 22.00
N ALA A 377 8.91 24.95 20.87
CA ALA A 377 8.19 24.75 19.61
C ALA A 377 8.32 23.31 19.10
N VAL A 378 9.52 22.71 19.19
CA VAL A 378 9.72 21.31 18.81
C VAL A 378 8.92 20.36 19.72
N ARG A 379 8.95 20.60 21.04
CA ARG A 379 8.15 19.81 22.00
C ARG A 379 6.67 19.90 21.70
N ASP A 380 6.14 21.13 21.59
CA ASP A 380 4.71 21.37 21.37
C ASP A 380 4.24 20.73 20.06
N ALA A 381 5.03 20.82 18.98
CA ALA A 381 4.69 20.19 17.71
C ALA A 381 4.66 18.66 17.79
N LEU A 382 5.63 18.04 18.48
CA LEU A 382 5.69 16.58 18.63
C LEU A 382 4.60 16.02 19.56
N GLU A 383 4.26 16.77 20.62
CA GLU A 383 3.24 16.40 21.62
C GLU A 383 1.80 16.72 21.16
N SER A 384 1.64 17.47 20.06
CA SER A 384 0.34 17.81 19.44
C SER A 384 -0.06 16.86 18.32
N GLU A 385 -1.37 16.74 18.05
CA GLU A 385 -1.91 15.87 16.99
C GLU A 385 -1.70 16.45 15.57
N TYR A 386 -0.45 16.73 15.18
CA TYR A 386 -0.14 17.04 13.79
C TYR A 386 -0.12 15.77 12.93
N GLY A 387 -0.62 15.87 11.71
CA GLY A 387 -0.48 14.81 10.72
C GLY A 387 0.99 14.60 10.33
N PHE A 388 1.72 15.68 10.08
CA PHE A 388 3.15 15.65 9.77
C PHE A 388 3.90 16.75 10.53
N VAL A 389 5.06 16.43 11.08
CA VAL A 389 5.98 17.37 11.72
C VAL A 389 7.34 17.25 11.08
N HIS A 390 7.84 18.33 10.48
CA HIS A 390 9.23 18.44 10.07
C HIS A 390 10.01 19.29 11.07
N VAL A 391 11.11 18.75 11.58
CA VAL A 391 12.02 19.43 12.51
C VAL A 391 13.32 19.75 11.79
N GLY A 392 13.48 21.00 11.35
CA GLY A 392 14.68 21.50 10.67
C GLY A 392 15.86 21.79 11.61
N ALA A 393 15.69 21.66 12.93
CA ALA A 393 16.81 21.72 13.87
C ALA A 393 17.72 20.48 13.70
N PRO A 394 19.03 20.68 13.44
CA PRO A 394 19.97 19.57 13.31
C PRO A 394 20.00 18.69 14.56
N LEU A 395 20.01 17.39 14.36
CA LEU A 395 20.17 16.41 15.42
C LEU A 395 21.66 16.23 15.75
N THR A 396 21.97 16.29 17.03
CA THR A 396 23.29 16.00 17.60
C THR A 396 23.19 14.82 18.57
N ASP A 397 24.31 14.30 19.06
CA ASP A 397 24.32 13.25 20.09
C ASP A 397 23.54 13.63 21.37
N ALA A 398 23.38 14.94 21.63
CA ALA A 398 22.64 15.46 22.78
C ALA A 398 21.14 15.71 22.51
N GLY A 399 20.69 15.63 21.25
CA GLY A 399 19.31 15.91 20.84
C GLY A 399 19.19 17.00 19.76
N PHE A 400 17.99 17.58 19.62
CA PHE A 400 17.70 18.62 18.62
C PHE A 400 18.37 19.94 19.01
N ALA A 401 19.28 20.44 18.17
CA ALA A 401 19.96 21.72 18.36
C ALA A 401 19.02 22.89 18.00
N CYS A 402 18.27 23.35 19.00
CA CYS A 402 17.33 24.46 18.89
C CYS A 402 18.03 25.80 19.15
N ARG A 403 17.39 26.92 18.77
CA ARG A 403 18.00 28.26 18.94
C ARG A 403 18.20 28.70 20.40
N ASP A 404 17.45 28.11 21.33
CA ASP A 404 17.41 28.43 22.76
C ASP A 404 18.00 27.31 23.64
N GLY A 405 18.54 26.25 23.04
CA GLY A 405 19.13 25.12 23.76
C GLY A 405 19.04 23.81 22.99
N VAL A 406 19.24 22.70 23.69
CA VAL A 406 19.10 21.35 23.12
C VAL A 406 17.86 20.70 23.71
N LEU A 407 16.98 20.19 22.85
CA LEU A 407 15.87 19.34 23.28
C LEU A 407 16.30 17.88 23.19
N ASP A 408 16.46 17.25 24.36
CA ASP A 408 16.64 15.80 24.46
C ASP A 408 15.32 15.10 24.11
N PRO A 409 15.24 14.30 23.01
CA PRO A 409 14.05 13.54 22.66
C PRO A 409 13.62 12.56 23.76
N ALA A 410 14.54 12.10 24.62
CA ALA A 410 14.22 11.22 25.73
C ALA A 410 13.41 11.93 26.85
N SER A 411 13.39 13.26 26.85
CA SER A 411 12.54 14.06 27.76
C SER A 411 11.08 14.17 27.31
N LEU A 412 10.73 13.65 26.13
CA LEU A 412 9.36 13.59 25.62
C LEU A 412 8.69 12.31 26.15
N HIS A 413 7.55 12.46 26.81
CA HIS A 413 6.85 11.32 27.43
C HIS A 413 5.82 10.66 26.50
N ALA A 414 5.27 11.41 25.55
CA ALA A 414 4.34 10.92 24.56
C ALA A 414 4.50 11.71 23.25
N ILE A 415 4.27 11.06 22.12
CA ILE A 415 4.29 11.68 20.80
C ILE A 415 2.91 11.56 20.18
N SER A 416 2.29 12.69 19.90
CA SER A 416 0.96 12.74 19.28
C SER A 416 1.07 12.87 17.76
N ALA A 417 2.13 13.50 17.26
CA ALA A 417 2.43 13.61 15.84
C ALA A 417 2.41 12.23 15.16
N ARG A 418 1.78 12.14 13.99
CA ARG A 418 1.66 10.86 13.27
C ARG A 418 2.93 10.51 12.52
N VAL A 419 3.42 11.43 11.70
CA VAL A 419 4.65 11.23 10.92
C VAL A 419 5.64 12.34 11.23
N VAL A 420 6.89 11.97 11.47
CA VAL A 420 7.95 12.92 11.83
C VAL A 420 9.09 12.86 10.83
N SER A 421 9.63 14.02 10.47
CA SER A 421 10.88 14.16 9.72
C SER A 421 11.92 14.89 10.58
N VAL A 422 13.12 14.32 10.68
CA VAL A 422 14.25 14.87 11.45
C VAL A 422 15.47 15.06 10.56
N VAL A 423 16.22 16.14 10.78
CA VAL A 423 17.47 16.42 10.07
C VAL A 423 18.66 15.96 10.91
N GLY A 424 19.37 14.93 10.47
CA GLY A 424 20.51 14.34 11.16
C GLY A 424 21.02 13.10 10.42
N ASP A 425 22.25 12.69 10.74
CA ASP A 425 22.86 11.47 10.20
C ASP A 425 21.91 10.25 10.32
N THR A 426 21.92 9.34 9.34
CA THR A 426 20.95 8.23 9.31
C THR A 426 21.07 7.27 10.50
N ASP A 427 22.25 7.19 11.14
CA ASP A 427 22.42 6.41 12.36
C ASP A 427 21.80 7.11 13.57
N VAL A 428 22.26 8.33 13.88
CA VAL A 428 21.82 9.11 15.06
C VAL A 428 20.36 9.54 14.92
N GLY A 429 20.01 10.06 13.73
CA GLY A 429 18.66 10.44 13.33
C GLY A 429 17.70 9.26 13.36
N GLY A 430 18.12 8.11 12.85
CA GLY A 430 17.30 6.92 12.87
C GLY A 430 17.07 6.34 14.28
N ALA A 431 18.07 6.39 15.17
CA ALA A 431 17.90 5.97 16.56
C ALA A 431 16.91 6.87 17.33
N VAL A 432 16.97 8.19 17.11
CA VAL A 432 15.97 9.13 17.66
C VAL A 432 14.59 8.84 17.08
N LEU A 433 14.50 8.59 15.77
CA LEU A 433 13.24 8.29 15.12
C LEU A 433 12.59 7.01 15.68
N ASP A 434 13.36 5.94 15.87
CA ASP A 434 12.87 4.72 16.51
C ASP A 434 12.27 5.04 17.88
N ALA A 435 12.95 5.86 18.67
CA ALA A 435 12.49 6.25 20.00
C ALA A 435 11.26 7.18 19.99
N LEU A 436 11.03 7.95 18.92
CA LEU A 436 9.80 8.74 18.74
C LEU A 436 8.62 7.83 18.35
N ILE A 437 8.87 6.79 17.55
CA ILE A 437 7.87 5.81 17.16
C ILE A 437 7.39 5.02 18.36
N GLU A 438 8.30 4.49 19.19
CA GLU A 438 7.94 3.77 20.42
C GLU A 438 7.12 4.64 21.40
N ARG A 439 7.20 5.97 21.30
CA ARG A 439 6.46 6.92 22.15
C ARG A 439 5.16 7.45 21.53
N GLY A 440 4.82 7.08 20.30
CA GLY A 440 3.50 7.41 19.73
C GLY A 440 3.47 7.84 18.27
N ALA A 441 4.63 8.11 17.64
CA ALA A 441 4.66 8.33 16.19
C ALA A 441 4.35 7.02 15.44
N ARG A 442 3.69 7.12 14.28
CA ARG A 442 3.40 5.98 13.40
C ARG A 442 4.60 5.63 12.53
N ALA A 443 5.26 6.65 11.99
CA ALA A 443 6.39 6.51 11.10
C ALA A 443 7.23 7.78 11.05
N GLY A 444 8.37 7.72 10.36
CA GLY A 444 9.09 8.93 10.00
C GLY A 444 10.29 8.69 9.10
N VAL A 445 11.04 9.77 8.88
CA VAL A 445 12.24 9.78 8.03
C VAL A 445 13.35 10.61 8.68
N ALA A 446 14.57 10.07 8.68
CA ALA A 446 15.79 10.77 9.03
C ALA A 446 16.67 10.94 7.79
N SER A 447 17.26 12.13 7.64
CA SER A 447 18.24 12.42 6.59
C SER A 447 19.22 13.50 7.04
N PRO A 448 20.50 13.44 6.66
CA PRO A 448 21.49 14.47 7.01
C PRO A 448 21.11 15.87 6.52
N SER A 449 20.34 15.94 5.43
CA SER A 449 19.88 17.19 4.84
C SER A 449 18.50 17.01 4.22
N PHE A 450 17.58 17.91 4.55
CA PHE A 450 16.27 17.93 3.92
C PHE A 450 15.88 19.39 3.67
N ASP A 451 16.16 19.88 2.45
CA ASP A 451 15.95 21.29 2.15
C ASP A 451 14.46 21.68 2.08
N ALA A 452 14.19 22.97 2.18
CA ALA A 452 12.84 23.52 2.19
C ALA A 452 12.01 23.09 0.96
N ARG A 453 12.62 23.06 -0.24
CA ARG A 453 11.89 22.71 -1.47
C ARG A 453 11.49 21.24 -1.46
N ALA A 454 12.39 20.37 -1.04
CA ALA A 454 12.14 18.95 -0.91
C ALA A 454 11.10 18.65 0.18
N VAL A 455 11.13 19.35 1.32
CA VAL A 455 10.08 19.29 2.34
C VAL A 455 8.73 19.69 1.75
N GLY A 456 8.67 20.83 1.05
CA GLY A 456 7.46 21.32 0.39
C GLY A 456 6.87 20.32 -0.61
N ARG A 457 7.71 19.75 -1.48
CA ARG A 457 7.28 18.73 -2.45
C ARG A 457 6.80 17.45 -1.77
N THR A 458 7.48 17.01 -0.71
CA THR A 458 7.06 15.84 0.08
C THR A 458 5.66 16.05 0.64
N VAL A 459 5.39 17.24 1.22
CA VAL A 459 4.05 17.60 1.69
C VAL A 459 3.03 17.61 0.55
N GLY A 460 3.34 18.20 -0.61
CA GLY A 460 2.43 18.16 -1.75
C GLY A 460 2.09 16.74 -2.24
N ARG A 461 3.04 15.80 -2.15
CA ARG A 461 2.80 14.38 -2.45
C ARG A 461 1.97 13.68 -1.37
N PHE A 462 2.12 14.05 -0.09
CA PHE A 462 1.23 13.58 0.97
C PHE A 462 -0.20 14.00 0.72
N LEU A 463 -0.43 15.29 0.42
CA LEU A 463 -1.76 15.81 0.14
C LEU A 463 -2.44 15.07 -1.03
N SER A 464 -1.63 14.55 -1.96
CA SER A 464 -2.09 13.74 -3.08
C SER A 464 -2.28 12.24 -2.73
N GLY A 465 -1.89 11.78 -1.54
CA GLY A 465 -2.10 10.41 -1.05
C GLY A 465 -0.88 9.48 -1.05
N ALA A 466 0.32 10.00 -1.33
CA ALA A 466 1.54 9.19 -1.34
C ALA A 466 1.95 8.74 0.08
N PRO A 467 2.44 7.49 0.27
CA PRO A 467 3.11 7.10 1.50
C PRO A 467 4.47 7.79 1.65
N ILE A 468 5.01 7.86 2.87
CA ILE A 468 6.25 8.58 3.23
C ILE A 468 7.44 8.28 2.33
N GLU A 469 7.76 7.00 2.09
CA GLU A 469 8.90 6.65 1.24
C GLU A 469 8.73 7.20 -0.18
N ARG A 470 7.53 7.04 -0.77
CA ARG A 470 7.24 7.56 -2.11
C ARG A 470 7.20 9.09 -2.18
N ALA A 471 6.63 9.73 -1.16
CA ALA A 471 6.58 11.19 -1.09
C ALA A 471 8.01 11.79 -1.06
N VAL A 472 8.90 11.20 -0.26
CA VAL A 472 10.30 11.60 -0.18
C VAL A 472 11.03 11.27 -1.48
N GLY A 473 10.88 10.05 -2.02
CA GLY A 473 11.51 9.64 -3.28
C GLY A 473 11.11 10.48 -4.50
N TRP A 474 9.91 11.08 -4.49
CA TRP A 474 9.45 12.00 -5.53
C TRP A 474 9.75 13.47 -5.26
N SER A 475 10.32 13.81 -4.11
CA SER A 475 10.60 15.21 -3.76
C SER A 475 11.83 15.77 -4.49
N GLY A 476 12.70 14.89 -5.01
CA GLY A 476 14.01 15.26 -5.53
C GLY A 476 14.99 15.65 -4.43
N ALA A 477 14.79 15.15 -3.20
CA ALA A 477 15.76 15.27 -2.13
C ALA A 477 16.98 14.40 -2.42
N ASP A 478 18.17 14.96 -2.18
CA ASP A 478 19.44 14.25 -2.32
C ASP A 478 19.94 13.76 -0.95
N GLY A 479 20.69 12.66 -0.96
CA GLY A 479 21.35 12.12 0.24
C GLY A 479 20.73 10.81 0.76
N PRO A 480 21.34 10.21 1.78
CA PRO A 480 20.82 8.99 2.38
C PRO A 480 19.56 9.30 3.20
N PHE A 481 18.59 8.41 3.12
CA PHE A 481 17.37 8.45 3.92
C PHE A 481 17.26 7.17 4.73
N ARG A 482 16.79 7.27 5.97
CA ARG A 482 16.35 6.10 6.73
C ARG A 482 14.92 6.32 7.19
N PHE A 483 14.05 5.38 6.85
CA PHE A 483 12.66 5.39 7.32
C PHE A 483 12.53 4.53 8.58
N ALA A 484 11.46 4.74 9.34
CA ALA A 484 11.10 3.84 10.42
C ALA A 484 9.58 3.83 10.66
N GLY A 485 9.09 2.75 11.26
CA GLY A 485 7.70 2.56 11.63
C GLY A 485 6.89 1.87 10.53
N ASP A 486 5.63 2.28 10.40
CA ASP A 486 4.74 1.76 9.36
C ASP A 486 5.08 2.37 7.98
N VAL A 487 5.63 1.55 7.09
CA VAL A 487 6.06 1.99 5.75
C VAL A 487 4.90 2.45 4.86
N SER A 488 3.66 2.07 5.21
CA SER A 488 2.46 2.48 4.48
C SER A 488 1.95 3.87 4.87
N ALA A 489 2.60 4.54 5.83
CA ALA A 489 2.11 5.76 6.43
C ALA A 489 1.97 6.90 5.41
N CYS A 490 0.74 7.39 5.27
CA CYS A 490 0.41 8.66 4.67
C CYS A 490 -0.21 9.54 5.77
N PRO A 491 0.42 10.67 6.15
CA PRO A 491 0.02 11.45 7.31
C PRO A 491 -1.32 12.18 7.12
N VAL A 492 -1.50 12.77 5.95
CA VAL A 492 -2.63 13.65 5.61
C VAL A 492 -2.91 13.54 4.12
N VAL A 493 -4.16 13.77 3.72
CA VAL A 493 -4.57 13.86 2.30
C VAL A 493 -5.55 15.00 2.09
N LEU A 494 -5.71 15.42 0.86
CA LEU A 494 -6.72 16.39 0.46
C LEU A 494 -7.91 15.67 -0.21
N GLY A 495 -9.14 16.07 0.13
CA GLY A 495 -10.36 15.60 -0.53
C GLY A 495 -10.59 14.10 -0.38
N GLY A 496 -10.20 13.50 0.75
CA GLY A 496 -10.29 12.06 0.97
C GLY A 496 -9.26 11.20 0.20
N GLY A 497 -8.34 11.83 -0.55
CA GLY A 497 -7.24 11.18 -1.26
C GLY A 497 -7.63 10.54 -2.60
N VAL A 498 -6.88 10.84 -3.65
CA VAL A 498 -7.03 10.23 -4.98
C VAL A 498 -5.83 9.33 -5.26
N PRO A 499 -6.00 8.15 -5.88
CA PRO A 499 -4.87 7.41 -6.43
C PRO A 499 -3.99 8.32 -7.29
N ILE A 500 -2.71 8.48 -6.95
CA ILE A 500 -1.76 9.18 -7.82
C ILE A 500 -1.26 8.19 -8.87
N PRO A 501 -1.63 8.30 -10.15
CA PRO A 501 -0.92 7.58 -11.18
C PRO A 501 0.52 8.08 -11.25
N GLN A 502 1.45 7.15 -11.50
CA GLN A 502 2.77 7.51 -11.98
C GLN A 502 2.91 7.09 -13.43
N TYR A 503 3.33 8.02 -14.27
CA TYR A 503 3.65 7.79 -15.67
C TYR A 503 5.17 7.74 -15.82
N VAL A 504 5.68 6.56 -16.15
CA VAL A 504 7.10 6.34 -16.40
C VAL A 504 7.34 6.32 -17.88
N ILE A 505 8.15 7.26 -18.35
CA ILE A 505 8.40 7.50 -19.76
C ILE A 505 9.85 7.15 -20.04
N ARG A 506 10.07 6.15 -20.90
CA ARG A 506 11.41 5.73 -21.30
C ARG A 506 11.60 5.97 -22.79
N SER A 507 12.66 6.68 -23.14
CA SER A 507 13.03 6.94 -24.54
C SER A 507 13.62 5.69 -25.19
N SER A 508 13.17 5.37 -26.40
CA SER A 508 13.78 4.39 -27.31
C SER A 508 14.46 5.04 -28.52
N GLY A 509 14.30 6.36 -28.66
CA GLY A 509 14.93 7.23 -29.64
C GLY A 509 14.77 8.68 -29.19
N PHE A 510 15.32 9.63 -29.94
CA PHE A 510 15.20 11.06 -29.63
C PHE A 510 13.76 11.55 -29.62
N ASP A 511 12.92 10.99 -30.50
CA ASP A 511 11.52 11.38 -30.68
C ASP A 511 10.57 10.19 -30.57
N ARG A 512 10.96 9.17 -29.79
CA ARG A 512 10.18 7.94 -29.63
C ARG A 512 10.30 7.43 -28.21
N HIS A 513 9.19 7.50 -27.48
CA HIS A 513 9.11 7.19 -26.07
C HIS A 513 8.05 6.12 -25.82
N ARG A 514 8.24 5.33 -24.78
CA ARG A 514 7.28 4.34 -24.30
C ARG A 514 6.78 4.76 -22.92
N LEU A 515 5.51 4.52 -22.68
CA LEU A 515 4.82 4.90 -21.45
C LEU A 515 4.44 3.66 -20.65
N TRP A 516 4.84 3.62 -19.38
CA TRP A 516 4.32 2.70 -18.39
C TRP A 516 3.49 3.49 -17.40
N THR A 517 2.32 2.96 -17.06
CA THR A 517 1.48 3.52 -16.02
C THR A 517 1.57 2.64 -14.78
N ARG A 518 1.75 3.27 -13.62
CA ARG A 518 1.84 2.60 -12.33
C ARG A 518 0.77 3.14 -11.40
N ALA A 519 -0.04 2.24 -10.86
CA ALA A 519 -1.09 2.54 -9.91
C ALA A 519 -0.57 2.27 -8.50
N TRP A 520 0.11 3.24 -7.89
CA TRP A 520 0.79 3.00 -6.63
C TRP A 520 -0.16 2.85 -5.44
N TRP A 521 0.35 2.14 -4.43
CA TRP A 521 -0.26 1.99 -3.12
C TRP A 521 -0.46 3.36 -2.46
N SER A 522 -1.61 3.58 -1.87
CA SER A 522 -1.91 4.79 -1.08
C SER A 522 -2.52 4.39 0.27
N GLY A 523 -2.90 5.37 1.09
CA GLY A 523 -3.71 5.10 2.29
C GLY A 523 -5.08 4.48 1.95
N PHE A 524 -5.54 4.65 0.70
CA PHE A 524 -6.87 4.25 0.22
C PHE A 524 -6.82 3.08 -0.78
N ASN A 525 -5.66 2.86 -1.40
CA ASN A 525 -5.41 1.77 -2.33
C ASN A 525 -4.48 0.73 -1.70
N VAL A 526 -5.05 -0.38 -1.28
CA VAL A 526 -4.35 -1.51 -0.66
C VAL A 526 -4.39 -2.74 -1.57
N ALA A 527 -3.61 -3.78 -1.22
CA ALA A 527 -3.54 -5.04 -1.96
C ALA A 527 -4.93 -5.54 -2.37
N GLY A 528 -5.15 -5.74 -3.66
CA GLY A 528 -6.40 -6.31 -4.19
C GLY A 528 -7.45 -5.28 -4.57
N GLY A 529 -7.21 -4.00 -4.31
CA GLY A 529 -7.99 -2.91 -4.90
C GLY A 529 -7.83 -2.86 -6.41
N VAL A 530 -8.82 -2.29 -7.09
CA VAL A 530 -8.75 -1.99 -8.53
C VAL A 530 -8.92 -0.49 -8.76
N THR A 531 -8.20 0.03 -9.74
CA THR A 531 -8.32 1.42 -10.18
C THR A 531 -8.42 1.46 -11.69
N ALA A 532 -9.12 2.46 -12.22
CA ALA A 532 -9.04 2.84 -13.63
C ALA A 532 -8.29 4.17 -13.70
N LEU A 533 -7.51 4.34 -14.77
CA LEU A 533 -6.83 5.59 -15.08
C LEU A 533 -7.43 6.10 -16.39
N TYR A 534 -7.72 7.39 -16.44
CA TYR A 534 -8.32 8.03 -17.61
C TYR A 534 -7.29 9.00 -18.20
N GLY A 535 -6.99 8.86 -19.48
CA GLY A 535 -6.06 9.72 -20.19
C GLY A 535 -5.99 9.35 -21.66
N GLU A 536 -5.63 10.29 -22.53
CA GLU A 536 -5.60 10.09 -23.99
C GLU A 536 -4.69 8.92 -24.40
N HIS A 537 -3.59 8.72 -23.66
CA HIS A 537 -2.58 7.70 -23.95
C HIS A 537 -2.66 6.47 -23.03
N VAL A 538 -3.76 6.30 -22.29
CA VAL A 538 -3.93 5.23 -21.30
C VAL A 538 -5.14 4.38 -21.65
N ALA A 539 -4.99 3.06 -21.55
CA ALA A 539 -6.12 2.14 -21.74
C ALA A 539 -7.20 2.38 -20.68
N ASP A 540 -8.44 2.63 -21.12
CA ASP A 540 -9.62 2.84 -20.26
C ASP A 540 -10.16 1.50 -19.72
N LEU A 541 -9.36 0.83 -18.90
CA LEU A 541 -9.71 -0.42 -18.24
C LEU A 541 -9.26 -0.39 -16.78
N TYR A 542 -9.97 -1.17 -15.95
CA TYR A 542 -9.54 -1.35 -14.57
C TYR A 542 -8.33 -2.27 -14.48
N ARG A 543 -7.50 -2.01 -13.48
CA ARG A 543 -6.31 -2.78 -13.17
C ARG A 543 -6.12 -2.93 -11.67
N LEU A 544 -5.38 -3.95 -11.26
CA LEU A 544 -4.99 -4.14 -9.88
C LEU A 544 -4.07 -2.99 -9.47
N VAL A 545 -4.30 -2.45 -8.28
CA VAL A 545 -3.35 -1.56 -7.62
C VAL A 545 -2.01 -2.30 -7.44
N GLY A 546 -0.91 -1.59 -7.66
CA GLY A 546 0.46 -2.09 -7.55
C GLY A 546 1.03 -2.63 -8.85
N THR A 547 0.24 -2.73 -9.93
CA THR A 547 0.72 -3.16 -11.25
C THR A 547 1.48 -2.05 -11.98
N GLU A 548 2.37 -2.46 -12.85
CA GLU A 548 3.09 -1.62 -13.81
C GLU A 548 2.82 -2.18 -15.22
N VAL A 549 2.24 -1.36 -16.11
CA VAL A 549 1.76 -1.86 -17.41
C VAL A 549 2.15 -0.89 -18.52
N GLU A 550 2.81 -1.40 -19.56
CA GLU A 550 3.13 -0.66 -20.78
C GLU A 550 1.85 -0.28 -21.53
N GLN A 551 1.80 0.94 -22.06
CA GLN A 551 0.66 1.42 -22.83
C GLN A 551 0.86 1.19 -24.35
N PRO A 552 -0.22 0.96 -25.12
CA PRO A 552 -0.13 0.46 -26.50
C PRO A 552 0.54 1.40 -27.54
N PRO A 553 0.45 2.74 -27.47
CA PRO A 553 1.15 3.61 -28.41
C PRO A 553 2.51 4.09 -27.88
N SER A 554 3.49 4.20 -28.78
CA SER A 554 4.70 5.00 -28.53
C SER A 554 4.41 6.47 -28.75
N LEU A 555 4.99 7.33 -27.92
CA LEU A 555 4.79 8.78 -27.92
C LEU A 555 5.96 9.50 -28.61
N SER A 556 5.67 10.61 -29.27
CA SER A 556 6.62 11.63 -29.74
C SER A 556 7.10 12.54 -28.60
N SER A 557 8.13 13.37 -28.83
CA SER A 557 8.58 14.33 -27.81
C SER A 557 7.49 15.37 -27.51
N GLU A 558 6.71 15.74 -28.53
CA GLU A 558 5.56 16.65 -28.42
C GLU A 558 4.47 16.08 -27.53
N GLU A 559 4.08 14.83 -27.74
CA GLU A 559 3.08 14.15 -26.90
C GLU A 559 3.57 13.98 -25.46
N VAL A 560 4.84 13.63 -25.25
CA VAL A 560 5.43 13.56 -23.89
C VAL A 560 5.43 14.92 -23.21
N ALA A 561 5.81 15.98 -23.92
CA ALA A 561 5.80 17.34 -23.37
C ALA A 561 4.37 17.79 -23.01
N ALA A 562 3.38 17.51 -23.87
CA ALA A 562 1.98 17.79 -23.58
C ALA A 562 1.50 17.03 -22.34
N LEU A 563 1.75 15.71 -22.30
CA LEU A 563 1.37 14.83 -21.21
C LEU A 563 1.96 15.29 -19.87
N CYS A 564 3.27 15.56 -19.79
CA CYS A 564 3.93 16.04 -18.56
C CYS A 564 3.38 17.39 -18.06
N ASN A 565 2.69 18.16 -18.90
CA ASN A 565 2.13 19.46 -18.55
C ASN A 565 0.68 19.39 -18.05
N GLU A 566 0.01 18.23 -18.08
CA GLU A 566 -1.37 18.06 -17.59
C GLU A 566 -1.47 18.14 -16.06
N ARG A 567 -0.40 17.83 -15.32
CA ARG A 567 -0.32 17.86 -13.84
C ARG A 567 -1.37 16.98 -13.15
N ASP A 568 -1.71 15.86 -13.75
CA ASP A 568 -2.67 14.87 -13.22
C ASP A 568 -1.97 13.66 -12.56
N ALA A 569 -0.65 13.57 -12.70
CA ALA A 569 0.16 12.42 -12.33
C ALA A 569 1.53 12.81 -11.75
N VAL A 570 2.28 11.81 -11.29
CA VAL A 570 3.74 11.91 -11.15
C VAL A 570 4.37 11.43 -12.45
N TYR A 571 5.10 12.28 -13.15
CA TYR A 571 5.81 11.89 -14.37
C TYR A 571 7.28 11.61 -14.05
N VAL A 572 7.78 10.49 -14.53
CA VAL A 572 9.21 10.12 -14.45
C VAL A 572 9.73 9.99 -15.87
N LEU A 573 10.50 10.98 -16.31
CA LEU A 573 11.05 11.03 -17.66
C LEU A 573 12.50 10.54 -17.63
N ASN A 574 12.73 9.34 -18.14
CA ASN A 574 14.04 8.68 -18.19
C ASN A 574 14.76 8.59 -16.83
N GLY A 575 14.01 8.41 -15.75
CA GLY A 575 14.54 8.31 -14.38
C GLY A 575 14.34 9.58 -13.56
N ASP A 576 14.19 10.73 -14.22
CA ASP A 576 14.02 12.03 -13.53
C ASP A 576 12.56 12.30 -13.20
N VAL A 577 12.25 12.56 -11.93
CA VAL A 577 10.90 12.95 -11.47
C VAL A 577 10.64 14.40 -11.85
N TYR A 578 9.59 14.64 -12.64
CA TYR A 578 9.19 15.99 -13.03
C TYR A 578 8.36 16.67 -11.92
N GLN A 579 8.76 17.89 -11.57
CA GLN A 579 8.22 18.64 -10.42
C GLN A 579 7.20 19.73 -10.80
N HIS A 580 6.89 19.88 -12.09
CA HIS A 580 6.02 20.92 -12.67
C HIS A 580 6.32 22.37 -12.24
N GLY A 581 7.58 22.69 -11.95
CA GLY A 581 7.99 24.07 -11.66
C GLY A 581 7.94 25.00 -12.89
N HIS A 582 7.91 24.43 -14.09
CA HIS A 582 7.76 25.12 -15.38
C HIS A 582 6.89 24.26 -16.31
N GLY A 583 6.84 24.58 -17.61
CA GLY A 583 6.28 23.69 -18.62
C GLY A 583 7.39 22.96 -19.35
N VAL A 584 7.25 21.64 -19.56
CA VAL A 584 8.21 20.85 -20.35
C VAL A 584 8.04 21.17 -21.82
N THR A 585 9.15 21.37 -22.52
CA THR A 585 9.21 21.56 -23.97
C THR A 585 9.64 20.26 -24.68
N PRO A 586 9.27 20.06 -25.97
CA PRO A 586 9.73 18.90 -26.73
C PRO A 586 11.26 18.78 -26.82
N ASP A 587 11.98 19.91 -26.85
CA ASP A 587 13.45 19.91 -26.90
C ASP A 587 14.08 19.45 -25.59
N GLU A 588 13.48 19.75 -24.44
CA GLU A 588 13.90 19.21 -23.14
C GLU A 588 13.68 17.70 -23.06
N VAL A 589 12.57 17.20 -23.65
CA VAL A 589 12.34 15.76 -23.78
C VAL A 589 13.42 15.10 -24.63
N ARG A 590 13.77 15.70 -25.78
CA ARG A 590 14.87 15.21 -26.65
C ARG A 590 16.22 15.23 -25.94
N GLN A 591 16.50 16.25 -25.14
CA GLN A 591 17.73 16.33 -24.35
C GLN A 591 17.78 15.26 -23.25
N SER A 592 16.67 15.03 -22.55
CA SER A 592 16.55 13.91 -21.59
C SER A 592 16.77 12.57 -22.28
N ALA A 593 16.16 12.36 -23.46
CA ALA A 593 16.36 11.17 -24.27
C ALA A 593 17.82 10.98 -24.68
N ALA A 594 18.50 12.06 -25.08
CA ALA A 594 19.91 12.04 -25.46
C ALA A 594 20.81 11.52 -24.32
N ARG A 595 20.59 12.03 -23.09
CA ARG A 595 21.32 11.59 -21.89
C ARG A 595 21.06 10.10 -21.63
N ALA A 596 19.79 9.71 -21.55
CA ALA A 596 19.40 8.34 -21.21
C ALA A 596 19.80 7.28 -22.24
N LEU A 597 19.96 7.65 -23.52
CA LEU A 597 20.46 6.75 -24.57
C LEU A 597 21.99 6.66 -24.54
N ALA A 598 22.69 7.73 -24.15
CA ALA A 598 24.13 7.70 -23.95
C ALA A 598 24.50 6.82 -22.74
N ASP A 599 23.79 6.95 -21.62
CA ASP A 599 24.04 6.19 -20.40
C ASP A 599 23.86 4.68 -20.64
N ARG A 600 22.76 4.27 -21.29
CA ARG A 600 22.53 2.85 -21.67
C ARG A 600 23.58 2.30 -22.64
N SER A 601 24.16 3.15 -23.49
CA SER A 601 25.25 2.74 -24.38
C SER A 601 26.56 2.52 -23.63
N SER A 602 26.72 3.18 -22.47
CA SER A 602 27.88 3.04 -21.59
C SER A 602 27.77 1.86 -20.60
N GLU A 603 26.55 1.46 -20.23
CA GLU A 603 26.28 0.36 -19.29
C GLU A 603 26.32 -1.04 -19.90
N GLY A 604 26.39 -1.19 -21.23
CA GLY A 604 26.72 -2.45 -21.90
C GLY A 604 25.98 -3.70 -21.43
N THR A 605 24.80 -3.98 -21.98
CA THR A 605 24.18 -5.33 -22.00
C THR A 605 23.98 -6.00 -20.63
N ASP A 606 23.35 -5.32 -19.68
CA ASP A 606 22.65 -6.02 -18.58
C ASP A 606 21.20 -5.51 -18.50
N THR A 607 20.29 -6.28 -19.10
CA THR A 607 18.85 -6.11 -18.96
C THR A 607 18.41 -6.70 -17.61
N GLN A 608 18.28 -5.87 -16.58
CA GLN A 608 17.40 -6.06 -15.42
C GLN A 608 17.44 -4.81 -14.53
N PHE A 609 16.35 -4.01 -14.48
CA PHE A 609 15.89 -3.19 -13.33
C PHE A 609 14.45 -2.69 -13.55
#